data_AF-A0A354UPT5-F1
#
_entry.id   AF-A0A354UPT5-F1
#
_cell.length_a   1.000
_cell.length_b   1.000
_cell.length_c   1.000
_cell.angle_alpha   90.00
_cell.angle_beta   90.00
_cell.angle_gamma   90.00
#
_symmetry.space_group_name_H-M   'P 1'
#
loop_
_entity.id
_entity.type
_entity.pdbx_description
1 polymer ?
#
loop_
_entity_poly.entity_id
_entity_poly.type
_entity_poly.pdbx_seq_one_letter_code
_entity_poly.pdbx_strand_id
1 'polypeptide(L)'
;MSNVYQPKRKELAKVKVVTSQYYGNNRSNLRLIGSVSRKHTNFVTTQRNVKTGLCSFVDDTSALTKKTKNELVKFFSNKENTRKDVAYLVVDKQKAKRGKRT
;
A
#
# COMPACT_ATOMS: atom_id res chain seq x y z
N MET A 1 -22.85 -19.17 4.79
CA MET A 1 -22.44 -17.75 4.70
C MET A 1 -20.92 -17.69 4.56
N SER A 2 -20.37 -17.01 3.56
CA SER A 2 -18.92 -16.85 3.43
C SER A 2 -18.44 -15.83 4.46
N ASN A 3 -17.47 -16.22 5.30
CA ASN A 3 -16.83 -15.29 6.22
C ASN A 3 -16.29 -14.10 5.43
N VAL A 4 -16.73 -12.89 5.77
CA VAL A 4 -16.17 -11.65 5.22
C VAL A 4 -14.69 -11.65 5.62
N TYR A 5 -13.81 -11.78 4.64
CA TYR A 5 -12.37 -11.80 4.86
C TYR A 5 -11.93 -10.55 5.61
N GLN A 6 -11.40 -10.73 6.82
CA GLN A 6 -10.85 -9.65 7.65
C GLN A 6 -9.31 -9.72 7.60
N PRO A 7 -8.64 -8.62 7.21
CA PRO A 7 -7.18 -8.56 7.26
C PRO A 7 -6.67 -8.80 8.68
N LYS A 8 -5.66 -9.66 8.83
CA LYS A 8 -5.02 -9.91 10.13
C LYS A 8 -4.40 -8.64 10.73
N ARG A 9 -3.97 -7.71 9.88
CA ARG A 9 -3.44 -6.39 10.28
C ARG A 9 -4.45 -5.29 10.01
N LYS A 10 -4.87 -4.56 11.05
CA LYS A 10 -5.81 -3.43 10.93
C LYS A 10 -5.33 -2.33 9.98
N GLU A 11 -4.02 -2.14 9.86
CA GLU A 11 -3.43 -1.16 8.95
C GLU A 11 -3.70 -1.50 7.48
N LEU A 12 -3.85 -2.79 7.13
CA LEU A 12 -4.14 -3.26 5.77
C LEU A 12 -5.60 -3.04 5.35
N ALA A 13 -6.49 -2.73 6.28
CA ALA A 13 -7.92 -2.55 6.01
C ALA A 13 -8.27 -1.18 5.38
N LYS A 14 -7.43 -0.15 5.58
CA LYS A 14 -7.67 1.23 5.11
C LYS A 14 -6.73 1.66 3.98
N VAL A 15 -6.10 0.69 3.32
CA VAL A 15 -5.07 0.93 2.31
C VAL A 15 -5.66 1.47 1.03
N LYS A 16 -5.01 2.50 0.48
CA LYS A 16 -5.22 3.02 -0.87
C LYS A 16 -4.08 2.57 -1.77
N VAL A 17 -4.40 2.23 -3.02
CA VAL A 17 -3.43 1.89 -4.05
C VAL A 17 -3.11 3.15 -4.86
N VAL A 18 -1.84 3.57 -4.89
CA VAL A 18 -1.40 4.81 -5.55
C VAL A 18 -0.12 4.62 -6.35
N THR A 19 0.21 5.59 -7.20
CA THR A 19 1.48 5.64 -7.93
C THR A 19 2.60 6.16 -7.01
N SER A 20 3.86 5.86 -7.35
CA SER A 20 5.03 6.42 -6.65
C SER A 20 5.06 7.95 -6.69
N GLN A 21 4.68 8.54 -7.83
CA GLN A 21 4.57 9.99 -8.02
C GLN A 21 3.53 10.61 -7.09
N TYR A 22 2.34 10.01 -7.01
CA TYR A 22 1.28 10.48 -6.12
C TYR A 22 1.72 10.45 -4.65
N TYR A 23 2.38 9.35 -4.25
CA TYR A 23 2.95 9.24 -2.90
C TYR A 23 4.03 10.29 -2.64
N GLY A 24 4.93 10.53 -3.60
CA GLY A 24 5.97 11.55 -3.51
C GLY A 24 5.39 12.94 -3.25
N ASN A 25 4.37 13.33 -4.01
CA ASN A 25 3.71 14.63 -3.88
C ASN A 25 2.91 14.78 -2.57
N ASN A 26 2.42 13.67 -2.00
CA ASN A 26 1.56 13.68 -0.81
C ASN A 26 2.24 13.05 0.42
N ARG A 27 3.57 12.95 0.42
CA ARG A 27 4.34 12.26 1.46
C ARG A 27 4.16 12.86 2.86
N SER A 28 3.82 14.15 2.94
CA SER A 28 3.46 14.85 4.17
C SER A 28 2.21 14.26 4.82
N ASN A 29 1.19 13.93 4.02
CA ASN A 29 -0.13 13.49 4.48
C ASN A 29 -0.31 11.97 4.49
N LEU A 30 0.56 11.22 3.79
CA LEU A 30 0.42 9.77 3.62
C LEU A 30 1.57 9.00 4.28
N ARG A 31 1.23 7.87 4.90
CA ARG A 31 2.17 6.87 5.39
C ARG A 31 2.19 5.71 4.40
N LEU A 32 3.38 5.32 3.98
CA LEU A 32 3.59 4.13 3.15
C LEU A 32 3.55 2.89 4.06
N ILE A 33 2.74 1.90 3.68
CA ILE A 33 2.71 0.59 4.32
C ILE A 33 3.60 -0.38 3.56
N GLY A 34 3.56 -0.31 2.22
CA GLY A 34 4.37 -1.16 1.37
C GLY A 34 4.10 -0.90 -0.10
N SER A 35 4.52 -1.83 -0.93
CA SER A 35 4.40 -1.81 -2.37
C SER A 35 4.17 -3.22 -2.90
N VAL A 36 3.50 -3.29 -4.05
CA VAL A 36 3.30 -4.54 -4.81
C VAL A 36 3.95 -4.34 -6.16
N SER A 37 4.83 -5.26 -6.54
CA SER A 37 5.47 -5.25 -7.86
C SER A 37 4.72 -6.14 -8.83
N ARG A 38 4.64 -5.73 -10.09
CA ARG A 38 4.07 -6.53 -11.19
C ARG A 38 4.82 -7.86 -11.41
N LYS A 39 6.11 -7.91 -11.07
CA LYS A 39 6.93 -9.15 -11.15
C LYS A 39 6.69 -10.08 -9.97
N HIS A 40 6.27 -9.54 -8.83
CA HIS A 40 6.09 -10.27 -7.57
C HIS A 40 4.75 -9.87 -6.93
N THR A 41 3.65 -10.15 -7.63
CA THR A 41 2.29 -9.72 -7.25
C THR A 41 1.73 -10.43 -6.03
N ASN A 42 2.38 -11.51 -5.59
CA ASN A 42 1.96 -12.27 -4.41
C ASN A 42 2.40 -11.61 -3.10
N PHE A 43 3.38 -10.69 -3.16
CA PHE A 43 4.01 -10.13 -1.97
C PHE A 43 3.79 -8.63 -1.85
N VAL A 44 3.59 -8.18 -0.62
CA VAL A 44 3.70 -6.79 -0.21
C VAL A 44 5.09 -6.58 0.38
N THR A 45 5.86 -5.69 -0.20
CA THR A 45 7.23 -5.36 0.22
C THR A 45 7.34 -3.94 0.74
N THR A 46 8.34 -3.62 1.56
CA THR A 46 8.64 -2.23 1.93
C THR A 46 9.19 -1.45 0.73
N GLN A 47 9.30 -0.13 0.88
CA GLN A 47 10.09 0.66 -0.06
C GLN A 47 11.53 0.13 -0.10
N ARG A 48 12.13 0.19 -1.29
CA ARG A 48 13.54 -0.11 -1.47
C ARG A 48 14.37 0.81 -0.59
N ASN A 49 15.19 0.23 0.27
CA ASN A 49 16.12 0.98 1.08
C ASN A 49 17.17 1.62 0.16
N VAL A 50 17.37 2.93 0.29
CA VAL A 50 18.30 3.68 -0.57
C VAL A 50 19.76 3.31 -0.31
N LYS A 51 20.10 2.93 0.93
CA LYS A 51 21.48 2.58 1.32
C LYS A 51 21.84 1.15 0.96
N THR A 52 20.95 0.21 1.21
CA THR A 52 21.22 -1.23 1.01
C THR A 52 20.67 -1.77 -0.29
N GLY A 53 19.76 -1.05 -0.95
CA GLY A 53 19.07 -1.50 -2.16
C GLY A 53 18.07 -2.64 -1.92
N LEU A 54 17.86 -3.05 -0.67
CA LEU A 54 17.00 -4.19 -0.31
C LEU A 54 15.57 -3.73 0.04
N CYS A 55 14.61 -4.61 -0.22
CA CYS A 55 13.23 -4.50 0.28
C CYS A 55 12.99 -5.61 1.30
N SER A 56 12.16 -5.34 2.30
CA SER A 56 11.72 -6.35 3.27
C SER A 56 10.31 -6.82 2.97
N PHE A 57 10.01 -8.07 3.30
CA PHE A 57 8.66 -8.60 3.25
C PHE A 57 7.79 -7.95 4.33
N VAL A 58 6.58 -7.54 3.96
CA VAL A 58 5.59 -6.98 4.89
C VAL A 58 4.51 -8.02 5.19
N ASP A 59 3.86 -8.52 4.13
CA ASP A 59 2.77 -9.50 4.18
C ASP A 59 2.48 -10.03 2.76
N ASP A 60 1.63 -11.04 2.64
CA ASP A 60 1.13 -11.51 1.35
C ASP A 60 0.01 -10.61 0.82
N THR A 61 -0.17 -10.56 -0.50
CA THR A 61 -1.33 -9.84 -1.07
C THR A 61 -2.66 -10.54 -0.76
N SER A 62 -2.63 -11.82 -0.37
CA SER A 62 -3.77 -12.53 0.23
C SER A 62 -4.27 -11.81 1.49
N ALA A 63 -3.35 -11.19 2.24
CA ALA A 63 -3.44 -10.17 3.29
C ALA A 63 -4.54 -9.11 3.14
N LEU A 64 -4.73 -8.69 1.90
CA LEU A 64 -5.42 -7.45 1.55
C LEU A 64 -6.93 -7.65 1.42
N THR A 65 -7.68 -6.58 1.69
CA THR A 65 -9.13 -6.58 1.48
C THR A 65 -9.47 -6.83 0.01
N LYS A 66 -10.65 -7.40 -0.25
CA LYS A 66 -11.17 -7.59 -1.62
C LYS A 66 -11.18 -6.28 -2.42
N LYS A 67 -11.50 -5.16 -1.76
CA LYS A 67 -11.48 -3.83 -2.37
C LYS A 67 -10.07 -3.45 -2.84
N THR A 68 -9.07 -3.57 -1.97
CA THR A 68 -7.67 -3.24 -2.30
C THR A 68 -7.12 -4.15 -3.41
N LYS A 69 -7.47 -5.45 -3.41
CA LYS A 69 -7.10 -6.37 -4.50
C LYS A 69 -7.68 -5.93 -5.84
N ASN A 70 -8.96 -5.55 -5.88
CA ASN A 70 -9.58 -5.03 -7.10
C ASN A 70 -8.95 -3.71 -7.56
N GLU A 71 -8.58 -2.83 -6.63
CA GLU A 71 -7.85 -1.59 -6.94
C GLU A 71 -6.47 -1.88 -7.53
N LEU A 72 -5.74 -2.88 -7.02
CA LEU A 72 -4.46 -3.31 -7.60
C LEU A 72 -4.63 -3.83 -9.04
N VAL A 73 -5.64 -4.67 -9.29
CA VAL A 73 -5.93 -5.15 -10.65
C VAL A 73 -6.24 -3.95 -11.56
N LYS A 74 -7.15 -3.06 -11.15
CA LYS A 74 -7.46 -1.84 -11.92
C LYS A 74 -6.24 -0.96 -12.14
N PHE A 75 -5.36 -0.84 -11.15
CA PHE A 75 -4.13 -0.07 -11.23
C PHE A 75 -3.23 -0.59 -12.35
N PHE A 76 -2.96 -1.90 -12.40
CA PHE A 76 -2.09 -2.50 -13.41
C PHE A 76 -2.75 -2.70 -14.77
N SER A 77 -4.08 -2.81 -14.82
CA SER A 77 -4.86 -2.86 -16.06
C SER A 77 -5.05 -1.48 -16.70
N ASN A 78 -4.83 -0.37 -15.97
CA ASN A 78 -4.94 0.97 -16.53
C ASN A 78 -3.80 1.23 -17.53
N LYS A 79 -4.16 1.67 -18.74
CA LYS A 79 -3.23 2.00 -19.83
C LYS A 79 -2.17 3.03 -19.42
N GLU A 80 -2.52 3.99 -18.57
CA GLU A 80 -1.58 5.01 -18.05
C GLU A 80 -0.51 4.44 -17.11
N ASN A 81 -0.79 3.28 -16.51
CA ASN A 81 0.11 2.61 -15.57
C ASN A 81 0.79 1.39 -16.21
N THR A 82 0.63 1.15 -17.51
CA THR A 82 1.20 -0.03 -18.19
C THR A 82 2.71 -0.14 -18.02
N ARG A 83 3.42 1.01 -17.95
CA ARG A 83 4.87 1.10 -17.74
C ARG A 83 5.27 1.18 -16.26
N LYS A 84 4.31 1.19 -15.34
CA LYS A 84 4.58 1.28 -13.89
C LYS A 84 4.63 -0.14 -13.32
N ASP A 85 5.83 -0.53 -12.92
CA ASP A 85 6.07 -1.87 -12.36
C ASP A 85 5.66 -2.01 -10.90
N VAL A 86 5.36 -0.90 -10.21
CA VAL A 86 5.13 -0.90 -8.76
C VAL A 86 3.92 -0.06 -8.40
N ALA A 87 3.01 -0.66 -7.63
CA ALA A 87 1.89 0.02 -6.97
C ALA A 87 2.25 0.25 -5.50
N TYR A 88 1.97 1.45 -4.98
CA TYR A 88 2.27 1.81 -3.60
C TYR A 88 0.99 1.66 -2.76
N LEU A 89 1.12 1.06 -1.58
CA LEU A 89 0.06 0.85 -0.61
C LEU A 89 0.21 1.87 0.51
N VAL A 90 -0.70 2.83 0.57
CA VAL A 90 -0.60 3.96 1.50
C VAL A 90 -1.83 4.07 2.39
N VAL A 91 -1.66 4.69 3.55
CA VAL A 91 -2.75 5.14 4.43
C VAL A 91 -2.57 6.61 4.76
N ASP A 92 -3.67 7.28 5.09
CA ASP A 92 -3.61 8.64 5.59
C ASP A 92 -2.88 8.66 6.94
N LYS A 93 -1.93 9.59 7.12
CA LYS A 93 -1.31 9.79 8.43
C LYS A 93 -2.40 10.26 9.38
N GLN A 94 -2.56 9.54 10.50
CA GLN A 94 -3.36 10.06 11.59
C GLN A 94 -2.68 11.35 12.07
N LYS A 95 -3.38 12.48 11.98
CA LYS A 95 -2.95 13.70 12.69
C LYS A 95 -2.84 13.30 14.16
N ALA A 96 -1.65 13.42 14.74
CA ALA A 96 -1.47 13.21 16.16
C ALA A 96 -2.55 14.04 16.86
N LYS A 97 -3.44 13.40 17.62
CA LYS A 97 -4.38 14.13 18.47
C LYS A 97 -3.48 14.95 19.39
N ARG A 98 -3.41 16.26 19.13
CA ARG A 98 -2.66 17.21 19.95
C ARG A 98 -3.31 17.12 21.32
N GLY A 99 -2.69 16.36 22.23
CA GLY A 99 -3.18 16.22 23.59
C GLY A 99 -3.35 17.62 24.13
N LYS A 100 -4.58 17.96 24.51
CA LYS A 100 -4.85 19.19 25.24
C LYS A 100 -4.01 19.07 26.52
N ARG A 101 -2.91 19.83 26.61
CA ARG A 101 -2.19 20.03 27.86
C ARG A 101 -3.21 20.69 28.79
N THR A 102 -3.85 19.88 29.63
CA THR A 102 -4.47 20.33 30.88
C THR A 102 -3.36 20.62 31.87
#